data_AF-A0A814CGA1-F1
#
_entry.id   AF-A0A814CGA1-F1
#
_cell.length_a   1.000
_cell.length_b   1.000
_cell.length_c   1.000
_cell.angle_alpha   90.00
_cell.angle_beta   90.00
_cell.angle_gamma   90.00
#
_symmetry.space_group_name_H-M   'P 1'
#
loop_
_entity.id
_entity.type
_entity.pdbx_description
1 polymer ?
#
loop_
_entity_poly.entity_id
_entity_poly.type
_entity_poly.pdbx_seq_one_letter_code
_entity_poly.pdbx_strand_id
1 'polypeptide(L)'
;MLYYAVFTAFAMLAIGSNGKPTISKANEPKRCCIPKQFSAQISTSHGVKLPDGTITASYAYYNFSYDGNRGMVGLKGVSFSIPDQQQSNLWIIENRNDGQIYTIDQGSKQCQKSQMPIQPLSCIPGIQNTATYLHSSTYGYGDKQIIGDTWLVTNNNIVNYATVSRDDLCVPLSGHIFLPSVLTALTTTDFTPKIDDPSIFNIPAECQNAV
;
A
#
# COMPACT_ATOMS: atom_id res chain seq x y z
N MET A 1 12.97 14.05 -0.97
CA MET A 1 13.02 12.95 0.01
C MET A 1 11.65 12.49 0.51
N LEU A 2 10.62 13.35 0.60
CA LEU A 2 9.30 12.94 1.09
C LEU A 2 8.59 11.88 0.21
N TYR A 3 8.87 11.89 -1.10
CA TYR A 3 8.28 10.95 -2.05
C TYR A 3 8.47 9.48 -1.63
N TYR A 4 9.68 9.04 -1.24
CA TYR A 4 9.96 7.63 -0.94
C TYR A 4 9.14 7.02 0.22
N ALA A 5 8.64 7.83 1.16
CA ALA A 5 7.93 7.37 2.35
C ALA A 5 6.52 6.84 2.05
N VAL A 6 5.90 7.27 0.96
CA VAL A 6 4.50 6.97 0.62
C VAL A 6 4.40 5.64 -0.14
N PHE A 7 5.51 5.21 -0.76
CA PHE A 7 5.51 4.15 -1.78
C PHE A 7 5.74 2.74 -1.24
N THR A 8 6.04 2.58 0.04
CA THR A 8 6.35 1.26 0.65
C THR A 8 5.15 0.61 1.35
N ALA A 9 3.91 0.97 0.97
CA ALA A 9 2.74 0.51 1.71
C ALA A 9 2.30 -0.94 1.43
N PHE A 10 2.73 -1.57 0.33
CA PHE A 10 2.25 -2.91 -0.05
C PHE A 10 3.33 -3.97 -0.29
N ALA A 11 4.61 -3.67 -0.02
CA ALA A 11 5.72 -4.54 -0.40
C ALA A 11 6.41 -5.20 0.80
N MET A 12 6.22 -6.52 0.99
CA MET A 12 7.02 -7.25 1.98
C MET A 12 7.44 -8.63 1.47
N LEU A 13 8.76 -8.80 1.29
CA LEU A 13 9.44 -10.08 1.10
C LEU A 13 9.54 -10.88 2.40
N ALA A 14 9.90 -12.15 2.27
CA ALA A 14 10.09 -13.09 3.37
C ALA A 14 11.55 -13.52 3.44
N ILE A 15 12.23 -13.27 4.56
CA ILE A 15 13.41 -14.04 4.96
C ILE A 15 13.24 -14.32 6.47
N GLY A 16 13.44 -15.58 6.86
CA GLY A 16 13.06 -16.11 8.16
C GLY A 16 13.79 -15.45 9.33
N SER A 17 13.08 -15.28 10.45
CA SER A 17 13.65 -14.95 11.75
C SER A 17 13.22 -15.97 12.81
N ASN A 18 14.16 -16.27 13.71
CA ASN A 18 14.07 -17.31 14.72
C ASN A 18 13.22 -16.86 15.92
N GLY A 19 12.28 -17.72 16.34
CA GLY A 19 11.64 -17.71 17.66
C GLY A 19 10.54 -16.67 17.87
N LYS A 20 9.31 -16.94 17.39
CA LYS A 20 8.09 -16.19 17.75
C LYS A 20 7.25 -16.94 18.80
N PRO A 21 6.58 -16.23 19.71
CA PRO A 21 5.61 -16.81 20.64
C PRO A 21 4.49 -17.55 19.89
N THR A 22 4.21 -18.78 20.30
CA THR A 22 3.12 -19.62 19.75
C THR A 22 1.78 -19.20 20.33
N ILE A 23 1.07 -18.32 19.63
CA ILE A 23 -0.38 -18.16 19.79
C ILE A 23 -1.02 -19.44 19.23
N SER A 24 -1.94 -20.06 19.98
CA SER A 24 -2.65 -21.26 19.55
C SER A 24 -3.33 -21.02 18.20
N LYS A 25 -2.90 -21.77 17.17
CA LYS A 25 -3.44 -21.69 15.80
C LYS A 25 -4.90 -22.13 15.66
N ALA A 26 -5.50 -22.69 16.72
CA ALA A 26 -6.83 -23.29 16.67
C ALA A 26 -7.97 -22.31 16.31
N ASN A 27 -7.74 -20.99 16.46
CA ASN A 27 -8.73 -19.94 16.19
C ASN A 27 -8.31 -18.98 15.06
N GLU A 28 -7.28 -19.31 14.28
CA GLU A 28 -6.84 -18.46 13.16
C GLU A 28 -7.83 -18.56 11.99
N PRO A 29 -8.37 -17.44 11.46
CA PRO A 29 -9.29 -17.46 10.34
C PRO A 29 -8.59 -17.94 9.06
N LYS A 30 -9.39 -18.40 8.09
CA LYS A 30 -8.87 -18.82 6.79
C LYS A 30 -8.17 -17.63 6.12
N ARG A 31 -6.93 -17.88 5.72
CA ARG A 31 -6.10 -16.96 4.93
C ARG A 31 -6.70 -16.72 3.54
N CYS A 32 -6.59 -15.50 3.02
CA CYS A 32 -7.20 -15.10 1.74
C CYS A 32 -6.23 -14.35 0.82
N CYS A 33 -6.65 -14.07 -0.41
CA CYS A 33 -5.89 -13.28 -1.38
C CYS A 33 -6.79 -12.20 -1.95
N ILE A 34 -6.23 -11.01 -2.12
CA ILE A 34 -6.92 -9.93 -2.83
C ILE A 34 -7.03 -10.33 -4.32
N PRO A 35 -8.11 -9.95 -5.02
CA PRO A 35 -8.21 -10.08 -6.47
C PRO A 35 -6.96 -9.63 -7.21
N LYS A 36 -6.58 -10.36 -8.26
CA LYS A 36 -5.43 -9.99 -9.11
C LYS A 36 -5.62 -8.68 -9.85
N GLN A 37 -6.85 -8.20 -9.99
CA GLN A 37 -7.17 -6.92 -10.58
C GLN A 37 -8.18 -6.22 -9.68
N PHE A 38 -7.87 -4.99 -9.29
CA PHE A 38 -8.80 -4.16 -8.54
C PHE A 38 -8.45 -2.67 -8.66
N SER A 39 -9.45 -1.85 -8.39
CA SER A 39 -9.33 -0.41 -8.19
C SER A 39 -9.91 -0.07 -6.81
N ALA A 40 -9.37 0.96 -6.18
CA ALA A 40 -9.86 1.48 -4.90
C ALA A 40 -9.45 2.95 -4.73
N GLN A 41 -10.07 3.63 -3.79
CA GLN A 41 -9.59 4.92 -3.28
C GLN A 41 -8.82 4.67 -1.98
N ILE A 42 -7.63 5.24 -1.89
CA ILE A 42 -6.76 5.10 -0.72
C ILE A 42 -6.55 6.46 -0.09
N SER A 43 -6.79 6.53 1.22
CA SER A 43 -6.39 7.63 2.06
C SER A 43 -5.21 7.20 2.90
N THR A 44 -4.16 8.03 2.99
CA THR A 44 -3.03 7.80 3.86
C THR A 44 -2.80 8.98 4.78
N SER A 45 -2.38 8.68 6.00
CA SER A 45 -1.79 9.64 6.92
C SER A 45 -0.40 9.17 7.29
N HIS A 46 0.55 10.09 7.26
CA HIS A 46 1.94 9.82 7.53
C HIS A 46 2.42 10.65 8.71
N GLY A 47 3.17 10.03 9.62
CA GLY A 47 4.04 10.73 10.55
C GLY A 47 5.48 10.57 10.08
N VAL A 48 6.15 11.66 9.72
CA VAL A 48 7.52 11.63 9.20
C VAL A 48 8.46 12.35 10.16
N LYS A 49 9.53 11.68 10.58
CA LYS A 49 10.62 12.30 11.34
C LYS A 49 11.64 12.89 10.37
N LEU A 50 11.82 14.20 10.40
CA LEU A 50 12.77 14.93 9.57
C LEU A 50 14.22 14.78 10.11
N PRO A 51 15.26 15.10 9.30
CA PRO A 51 16.65 14.96 9.72
C PRO A 51 17.05 15.76 10.97
N ASP A 52 16.37 16.88 11.23
CA ASP A 52 16.54 17.71 12.43
C ASP A 52 15.85 17.13 13.68
N GLY A 53 15.15 15.99 13.52
CA GLY A 53 14.42 15.31 14.57
C GLY A 53 12.96 15.76 14.75
N THR A 54 12.52 16.82 14.06
CA THR A 54 11.13 17.26 14.10
C THR A 54 10.20 16.23 13.47
N ILE A 55 8.94 16.20 13.90
CA ILE A 55 7.92 15.30 13.36
C ILE A 55 6.89 16.15 12.62
N THR A 56 6.62 15.79 11.37
CA THR A 56 5.55 16.40 10.58
C THR A 56 4.50 15.36 10.19
N ALA A 57 3.27 15.82 9.98
CA ALA A 57 2.20 15.01 9.44
C ALA A 57 2.00 15.36 7.97
N SER A 58 1.75 14.34 7.14
CA SER A 58 1.25 14.54 5.79
C SER A 58 0.09 13.62 5.52
N TYR A 59 -0.79 14.06 4.64
CA TYR A 59 -1.96 13.29 4.22
C TYR A 59 -1.94 13.17 2.71
N ALA A 60 -2.33 12.02 2.19
CA ALA A 60 -2.56 11.83 0.78
C ALA A 60 -3.86 11.10 0.51
N TYR A 61 -4.46 11.42 -0.63
CA TYR A 61 -5.62 10.74 -1.17
C TYR A 61 -5.36 10.43 -2.63
N TYR A 62 -5.65 9.21 -3.08
CA TYR A 62 -5.43 8.82 -4.47
C TYR A 62 -6.29 7.64 -4.93
N ASN A 63 -6.54 7.61 -6.22
CA ASN A 63 -7.08 6.44 -6.91
C ASN A 63 -5.95 5.43 -7.09
N PHE A 64 -6.15 4.22 -6.59
CA PHE A 64 -5.23 3.11 -6.67
C PHE A 64 -5.78 2.06 -7.63
N SER A 65 -4.93 1.51 -8.49
CA SER A 65 -5.27 0.36 -9.34
C SER A 65 -4.14 -0.62 -9.36
N TYR A 66 -4.48 -1.90 -9.21
CA TYR A 66 -3.54 -3.01 -9.23
C TYR A 66 -3.89 -3.96 -10.37
N ASP A 67 -2.90 -4.28 -11.19
CA ASP A 67 -2.99 -5.32 -12.22
C ASP A 67 -1.87 -6.34 -12.01
N GLY A 68 -2.14 -7.34 -11.18
CA GLY A 68 -1.23 -8.44 -10.90
C GLY A 68 -0.94 -9.33 -12.11
N ASN A 69 -1.79 -9.33 -13.13
CA ASN A 69 -1.53 -10.09 -14.36
C ASN A 69 -0.46 -9.42 -15.22
N ARG A 70 -0.46 -8.08 -15.26
CA ARG A 70 0.56 -7.28 -15.96
C ARG A 70 1.72 -6.83 -15.06
N GLY A 71 1.66 -7.10 -13.75
CA GLY A 71 2.66 -6.61 -12.80
C GLY A 71 2.65 -5.09 -12.66
N MET A 72 1.49 -4.44 -12.80
CA MET A 72 1.37 -2.99 -12.80
C MET A 72 0.66 -2.46 -11.55
N VAL A 73 1.07 -1.29 -11.09
CA VAL A 73 0.33 -0.47 -10.12
C VAL A 73 0.21 0.94 -10.66
N GLY A 74 -0.96 1.55 -10.48
CA GLY A 74 -1.23 2.92 -10.86
C GLY A 74 -1.80 3.68 -9.66
N LEU A 75 -1.22 4.83 -9.35
CA LEU A 75 -1.71 5.77 -8.35
C LEU A 75 -1.93 7.10 -9.05
N LYS A 76 -3.14 7.64 -9.04
CA LYS A 76 -3.47 8.89 -9.73
C LYS A 76 -4.23 9.82 -8.80
N GLY A 77 -3.93 11.13 -8.90
CA GLY A 77 -4.57 12.13 -8.06
C GLY A 77 -3.91 12.30 -6.70
N VAL A 78 -2.66 11.82 -6.53
CA VAL A 78 -1.97 11.85 -5.24
C VAL A 78 -1.78 13.28 -4.81
N SER A 79 -2.60 13.72 -3.85
CA SER A 79 -2.60 15.09 -3.34
C SER A 79 -1.95 15.11 -1.97
N PHE A 80 -0.74 15.67 -1.87
CA PHE A 80 -0.05 15.81 -0.59
C PHE A 80 -0.44 17.11 0.09
N SER A 81 -0.87 17.03 1.35
CA SER A 81 -0.98 18.20 2.22
C SER A 81 0.04 18.10 3.35
N ILE A 82 1.09 18.91 3.27
CA ILE A 82 1.91 19.30 4.43
C ILE A 82 1.44 20.70 4.81
N PRO A 83 1.31 21.05 6.11
CA PRO A 83 1.05 22.43 6.51
C PRO A 83 1.98 23.40 5.76
N ASP A 84 1.39 24.42 5.13
CA ASP A 84 2.07 25.49 4.40
C ASP A 84 2.80 25.10 3.10
N GLN A 85 2.57 23.90 2.55
CA GLN A 85 3.12 23.51 1.24
C GLN A 85 2.05 23.37 0.15
N GLN A 86 2.48 23.64 -1.08
CA GLN A 86 1.65 23.48 -2.27
C GLN A 86 1.25 22.01 -2.45
N GLN A 87 -0.04 21.78 -2.70
CA GLN A 87 -0.51 20.46 -3.14
C GLN A 87 0.11 20.12 -4.48
N SER A 88 0.88 19.04 -4.54
CA SER A 88 1.26 18.41 -5.79
C SER A 88 0.19 17.41 -6.20
N ASN A 89 -0.06 17.30 -7.50
CA ASN A 89 -0.94 16.28 -8.06
C ASN A 89 -0.08 15.33 -8.91
N LEU A 90 0.15 14.13 -8.39
CA LEU A 90 1.03 13.16 -9.03
C LEU A 90 0.25 12.01 -9.63
N TRP A 91 0.86 11.46 -10.67
CA TRP A 91 0.54 10.16 -11.21
C TRP A 91 1.77 9.26 -11.11
N ILE A 92 1.66 8.19 -10.33
CA ILE A 92 2.70 7.18 -10.19
C ILE A 92 2.29 5.91 -10.92
N ILE A 93 3.22 5.36 -11.70
CA ILE A 93 3.07 4.08 -12.36
C ILE A 93 4.23 3.19 -11.94
N GLU A 94 3.91 2.04 -11.34
CA GLU A 94 4.87 1.01 -11.03
C GLU A 94 4.77 -0.10 -12.07
N ASN A 95 5.87 -0.36 -12.78
CA ASN A 95 6.01 -1.55 -13.61
C ASN A 95 6.94 -2.53 -12.90
N ARG A 96 6.34 -3.53 -12.25
CA ARG A 96 7.07 -4.50 -11.43
C ARG A 96 7.85 -5.50 -12.27
N ASN A 97 7.42 -5.78 -13.50
CA ASN A 97 8.14 -6.66 -14.41
C ASN A 97 9.48 -6.06 -14.82
N ASP A 98 9.50 -4.74 -15.04
CA ASP A 98 10.71 -4.01 -15.43
C ASP A 98 11.44 -3.38 -14.23
N GLY A 99 10.88 -3.52 -13.02
CA GLY A 99 11.44 -2.95 -11.78
C GLY A 99 11.50 -1.42 -11.79
N GLN A 100 10.59 -0.73 -12.48
CA GLN A 100 10.60 0.72 -12.63
C GLN A 100 9.43 1.39 -11.92
N ILE A 101 9.68 2.59 -11.40
CA ILE A 101 8.66 3.51 -10.91
C ILE A 101 8.76 4.79 -11.75
N TYR A 102 7.63 5.23 -12.28
CA TYR A 102 7.48 6.50 -12.99
C TYR A 102 6.66 7.44 -12.12
N THR A 103 7.21 8.59 -11.77
CA THR A 103 6.51 9.66 -11.04
C THR A 103 6.31 10.83 -11.99
N ILE A 104 5.04 11.21 -12.21
CA ILE A 104 4.66 12.19 -13.21
C ILE A 104 3.93 13.32 -12.48
N ASP A 105 4.50 14.52 -12.52
CA ASP A 105 3.83 15.72 -12.04
C ASP A 105 2.79 16.15 -13.08
N GLN A 106 1.50 16.12 -12.71
CA GLN A 106 0.43 16.39 -13.67
C GLN A 106 0.35 17.86 -14.09
N GLY A 107 0.86 18.78 -13.28
CA GLY A 107 0.88 20.21 -13.56
C GLY A 107 2.05 20.60 -14.46
N SER A 108 3.27 20.23 -14.09
CA SER A 108 4.49 20.58 -14.85
C SER A 108 4.80 19.62 -16.00
N LYS A 109 4.14 18.44 -16.04
CA LYS A 109 4.44 17.33 -16.96
C LYS A 109 5.86 16.78 -16.83
N GLN A 110 6.57 17.12 -15.75
CA GLN A 110 7.88 16.54 -15.48
C GLN A 110 7.74 15.08 -15.07
N CYS A 111 8.61 14.24 -15.61
CA CYS A 111 8.69 12.83 -15.28
C CYS A 111 9.99 12.54 -14.54
N GLN A 112 9.89 11.72 -13.50
CA GLN A 112 11.03 11.10 -12.86
C GLN A 112 10.90 9.58 -13.00
N LYS A 113 12.02 8.93 -13.34
CA LYS A 113 12.12 7.47 -13.34
C LYS A 113 13.01 7.04 -12.17
N SER A 114 12.64 5.96 -11.49
CA SER A 114 13.48 5.38 -10.44
C SER A 114 13.37 3.86 -10.44
N GLN A 115 14.40 3.22 -9.89
CA GLN A 115 14.39 1.77 -9.66
C GLN A 115 13.45 1.44 -8.51
N MET A 116 12.64 0.40 -8.70
CA MET A 116 11.80 -0.15 -7.65
C MET A 116 12.67 -0.93 -6.67
N PRO A 117 12.71 -0.54 -5.40
CA PRO A 117 13.60 -1.19 -4.44
C PRO A 117 13.20 -2.64 -4.18
N ILE A 118 11.90 -3.00 -4.26
CA ILE A 118 11.37 -4.32 -3.90
C ILE A 118 10.06 -4.62 -4.65
N GLN A 119 9.86 -5.87 -5.10
CA GLN A 119 8.58 -6.33 -5.66
C GLN A 119 7.55 -6.65 -4.55
N PRO A 120 6.33 -6.08 -4.59
CA PRO A 120 5.30 -6.34 -3.59
C PRO A 120 4.57 -7.68 -3.78
N LEU A 121 4.21 -8.34 -2.68
CA LEU A 121 3.42 -9.58 -2.69
C LEU A 121 1.92 -9.30 -2.75
N SER A 122 1.17 -10.17 -3.44
CA SER A 122 -0.25 -9.97 -3.79
C SER A 122 -1.27 -10.59 -2.83
N CYS A 123 -0.83 -11.35 -1.83
CA CYS A 123 -1.74 -12.06 -0.91
C CYS A 123 -1.42 -11.72 0.53
N ILE A 124 -2.44 -11.78 1.40
CA ILE A 124 -2.28 -11.75 2.86
C ILE A 124 -2.81 -13.07 3.42
N PRO A 125 -1.92 -14.03 3.76
CA PRO A 125 -0.47 -13.99 3.72
C PRO A 125 0.05 -14.80 2.54
N GLY A 126 0.33 -14.10 1.44
CA GLY A 126 1.33 -14.53 0.46
C GLY A 126 2.72 -14.63 1.07
N ILE A 127 2.88 -14.14 2.30
CA ILE A 127 3.98 -14.45 3.17
C ILE A 127 3.61 -15.64 4.05
N GLN A 128 3.57 -16.83 3.46
CA GLN A 128 2.94 -18.00 4.09
C GLN A 128 3.47 -18.35 5.49
N ASN A 129 4.58 -17.79 5.97
CA ASN A 129 5.12 -18.06 7.30
C ASN A 129 5.47 -16.85 8.19
N THR A 130 5.36 -15.58 7.76
CA THR A 130 5.75 -14.44 8.64
C THR A 130 4.58 -13.67 9.24
N ALA A 131 3.39 -13.79 8.65
CA ALA A 131 2.19 -13.15 9.16
C ALA A 131 1.69 -13.87 10.41
N THR A 132 1.44 -13.11 11.46
CA THR A 132 0.88 -13.57 12.72
C THR A 132 -0.50 -12.95 12.86
N TYR A 133 -1.54 -13.80 12.95
CA TYR A 133 -2.88 -13.33 13.24
C TYR A 133 -2.91 -12.65 14.62
N LEU A 134 -3.57 -11.50 14.71
CA LEU A 134 -3.73 -10.76 15.96
C LEU A 134 -5.13 -10.92 16.52
N HIS A 135 -6.13 -10.44 15.78
CA HIS A 135 -7.53 -10.40 16.20
C HIS A 135 -8.45 -10.11 15.02
N SER A 136 -9.75 -10.26 15.26
CA SER A 136 -10.82 -9.78 14.37
C SER A 136 -11.43 -8.52 14.95
N SER A 137 -11.81 -7.61 14.07
CA SER A 137 -12.52 -6.38 14.38
C SER A 137 -13.81 -6.32 13.60
N THR A 138 -14.86 -5.79 14.21
CA THR A 138 -16.13 -5.50 13.55
C THR A 138 -16.20 -4.02 13.21
N TYR A 139 -16.43 -3.72 11.94
CA TYR A 139 -16.59 -2.36 11.41
C TYR A 139 -18.06 -2.13 11.06
N GLY A 140 -18.69 -1.11 11.63
CA GLY A 140 -20.10 -0.81 11.41
C GLY A 140 -21.00 -1.22 12.59
N TYR A 141 -22.30 -1.37 12.34
CA TYR A 141 -23.29 -1.64 13.39
C TYR A 141 -24.48 -2.46 12.85
N GLY A 142 -24.95 -3.41 13.66
CA GLY A 142 -26.08 -4.28 13.32
C GLY A 142 -25.82 -5.08 12.05
N ASP A 143 -26.80 -5.11 11.15
CA ASP A 143 -26.70 -5.86 9.88
C ASP A 143 -25.80 -5.17 8.84
N LYS A 144 -25.33 -3.95 9.11
CA LYS A 144 -24.41 -3.19 8.25
C LYS A 144 -23.01 -3.21 8.84
N GLN A 145 -22.43 -4.40 8.89
CA GLN A 145 -21.10 -4.60 9.44
C GLN A 145 -20.21 -5.43 8.53
N ILE A 146 -18.90 -5.16 8.62
CA ILE A 146 -17.84 -5.92 7.98
C ILE A 146 -16.95 -6.48 9.08
N ILE A 147 -16.63 -7.76 9.00
CA ILE A 147 -15.64 -8.38 9.88
C ILE A 147 -14.29 -8.30 9.18
N GLY A 148 -13.32 -7.65 9.82
CA GLY A 148 -11.94 -7.57 9.36
C GLY A 148 -11.02 -8.40 10.24
N ASP A 149 -10.09 -9.12 9.63
CA ASP A 149 -9.05 -9.89 10.31
C ASP A 149 -7.71 -9.17 10.20
N THR A 150 -7.09 -8.89 11.35
CA THR A 150 -5.85 -8.13 11.44
C THR A 150 -4.66 -9.06 11.61
N TRP A 151 -3.66 -8.84 10.77
CA TRP A 151 -2.42 -9.62 10.70
C TRP A 151 -1.22 -8.72 10.94
N LEU A 152 -0.31 -9.18 11.79
CA LEU A 152 1.02 -8.61 11.97
C LEU A 152 1.97 -9.25 10.97
N VAL A 153 2.57 -8.44 10.11
CA VAL A 153 3.65 -8.84 9.22
C VAL A 153 4.92 -8.13 9.66
N THR A 154 5.95 -8.92 9.95
CA THR A 154 7.28 -8.40 10.25
C THR A 154 8.22 -8.84 9.15
N ASN A 155 8.85 -7.88 8.48
CA ASN A 155 9.88 -8.15 7.48
C ASN A 155 11.03 -7.16 7.66
N ASN A 156 12.21 -7.66 8.03
CA ASN A 156 13.36 -6.84 8.41
C ASN A 156 12.97 -5.84 9.52
N ASN A 157 13.23 -4.54 9.28
CA ASN A 157 12.89 -3.42 10.18
C ASN A 157 11.52 -2.81 9.87
N ILE A 158 10.70 -3.48 9.05
CA ILE A 158 9.35 -3.06 8.69
C ILE A 158 8.38 -3.86 9.53
N VAL A 159 7.56 -3.15 10.31
CA VAL A 159 6.40 -3.72 10.99
C VAL A 159 5.16 -3.23 10.27
N ASN A 160 4.30 -4.16 9.87
CA ASN A 160 3.06 -3.85 9.20
C ASN A 160 1.90 -4.55 9.90
N TYR A 161 0.82 -3.82 10.09
CA TYR A 161 -0.46 -4.36 10.50
C TYR A 161 -1.38 -4.22 9.30
N ALA A 162 -1.94 -5.32 8.82
CA ALA A 162 -2.86 -5.31 7.71
C ALA A 162 -4.19 -5.90 8.16
N THR A 163 -5.27 -5.16 7.96
CA THR A 163 -6.63 -5.63 8.20
C THR A 163 -7.32 -5.84 6.86
N VAL A 164 -7.79 -7.05 6.63
CA VAL A 164 -8.53 -7.45 5.43
C VAL A 164 -9.92 -7.94 5.81
N SER A 165 -10.92 -7.76 4.95
CA SER A 165 -12.24 -8.34 5.19
C SER A 165 -12.16 -9.86 5.19
N ARG A 166 -13.04 -10.48 6.00
CA ARG A 166 -13.16 -11.94 6.10
C ARG A 166 -13.88 -12.58 4.91
N ASP A 167 -14.50 -11.78 4.07
CA ASP A 167 -15.16 -12.29 2.86
C ASP A 167 -14.15 -12.88 1.86
N ASP A 168 -14.67 -13.53 0.81
CA ASP A 168 -13.83 -14.18 -0.20
C ASP A 168 -13.02 -13.20 -1.07
N LEU A 169 -13.33 -11.90 -1.03
CA LEU A 169 -12.61 -10.87 -1.78
C LEU A 169 -11.38 -10.35 -1.00
N CYS A 170 -11.26 -10.63 0.30
CA CYS A 170 -10.10 -10.27 1.10
C CYS A 170 -9.80 -8.76 1.03
N VAL A 171 -10.84 -7.93 1.00
CA VAL A 171 -10.73 -6.49 0.73
C VAL A 171 -9.83 -5.84 1.78
N PRO A 172 -8.75 -5.13 1.40
CA PRO A 172 -7.97 -4.39 2.38
C PRO A 172 -8.86 -3.31 3.00
N LEU A 173 -8.96 -3.28 4.32
CA LEU A 173 -9.77 -2.29 5.06
C LEU A 173 -8.88 -1.17 5.57
N SER A 174 -7.82 -1.55 6.29
CA SER A 174 -6.84 -0.62 6.86
C SER A 174 -5.46 -1.25 6.93
N GLY A 175 -4.43 -0.41 6.97
CA GLY A 175 -3.06 -0.85 7.17
C GLY A 175 -2.25 0.17 7.97
N HIS A 176 -1.26 -0.31 8.71
CA HIS A 176 -0.27 0.52 9.38
C HIS A 176 1.11 0.01 9.03
N ILE A 177 2.00 0.87 8.54
CA ILE A 177 3.40 0.56 8.27
C ILE A 177 4.28 1.41 9.16
N PHE A 178 5.21 0.75 9.84
CA PHE A 178 6.20 1.38 10.71
C PHE A 178 7.59 1.15 10.10
N LEU A 179 8.24 2.25 9.75
CA LEU A 179 9.64 2.35 9.34
C LEU A 179 10.38 3.24 10.35
N PRO A 180 11.72 3.17 10.48
CA PRO A 180 12.47 3.93 11.50
C PRO A 180 12.19 5.44 11.57
N SER A 181 11.83 6.07 10.45
CA SER A 181 11.53 7.52 10.38
C SER A 181 10.14 7.83 9.81
N VAL A 182 9.31 6.82 9.56
CA VAL A 182 8.01 7.00 8.91
C VAL A 182 6.99 6.05 9.53
N LEU A 183 5.89 6.61 10.01
CA LEU A 183 4.64 5.91 10.26
C LEU A 183 3.70 6.19 9.09
N THR A 184 3.05 5.18 8.54
CA THR A 184 1.95 5.35 7.59
C THR A 184 0.74 4.59 8.09
N ALA A 185 -0.40 5.25 8.21
CA ALA A 185 -1.69 4.59 8.26
C ALA A 185 -2.38 4.75 6.90
N LEU A 186 -3.08 3.71 6.47
CA LEU A 186 -3.85 3.72 5.23
C LEU A 186 -5.23 3.14 5.47
N THR A 187 -6.21 3.69 4.75
CA THR A 187 -7.58 3.21 4.70
C THR A 187 -7.99 3.06 3.25
N THR A 188 -8.73 2.00 2.95
CA THR A 188 -9.24 1.74 1.60
C THR A 188 -10.75 1.98 1.57
N THR A 189 -11.21 2.67 0.53
CA THR A 189 -12.61 2.86 0.21
C THR A 189 -12.87 2.55 -1.27
N ASP A 190 -14.14 2.43 -1.66
CA ASP A 190 -14.56 2.25 -3.06
C ASP A 190 -13.86 1.09 -3.79
N PHE A 191 -13.61 -0.01 -3.07
CA PHE A 191 -12.95 -1.18 -3.61
C PHE A 191 -13.82 -1.86 -4.67
N THR A 192 -13.26 -2.07 -5.86
CA THR A 192 -13.90 -2.80 -6.94
C THR A 192 -12.94 -3.86 -7.47
N PRO A 193 -13.34 -5.16 -7.57
CA PRO A 193 -12.48 -6.26 -8.00
C PRO A 193 -12.28 -6.30 -9.53
N LYS A 194 -12.06 -5.14 -10.14
CA LYS A 194 -11.71 -4.93 -11.54
C LYS A 194 -10.96 -3.61 -11.67
N ILE A 195 -10.34 -3.38 -12.82
CA ILE A 195 -9.74 -2.07 -13.14
C ILE A 195 -10.77 -1.27 -13.93
N ASP A 196 -11.19 -0.12 -13.39
CA ASP A 196 -12.18 0.74 -14.05
C ASP A 196 -11.60 1.51 -15.25
N ASP A 197 -10.37 2.02 -15.11
CA ASP A 197 -9.65 2.77 -16.15
C ASP A 197 -8.24 2.21 -16.38
N PRO A 198 -8.03 1.34 -17.38
CA PRO A 198 -6.70 0.79 -17.70
C PRO A 198 -5.68 1.85 -18.15
N SER A 199 -6.12 3.06 -18.54
CA SER A 199 -5.21 4.12 -18.97
C SER A 199 -4.32 4.64 -17.83
N ILE A 200 -4.67 4.35 -16.57
CA ILE A 200 -3.84 4.64 -15.40
C ILE A 200 -2.45 3.99 -15.47
N PHE A 201 -2.26 2.98 -16.32
CA PHE A 201 -0.98 2.30 -16.53
C PHE A 201 -0.21 2.79 -17.77
N ASN A 202 -0.76 3.72 -18.55
CA ASN A 202 -0.12 4.21 -19.76
C ASN A 202 1.00 5.19 -19.40
N ILE A 203 2.25 4.76 -19.55
CA ILE A 203 3.42 5.63 -19.35
C ILE A 203 3.48 6.64 -20.50
N PRO A 204 3.43 7.96 -20.25
CA PRO A 204 3.54 8.97 -21.30
C PRO A 204 4.87 8.86 -22.06
N ALA A 205 4.88 9.21 -23.35
CA ALA A 205 6.04 9.07 -24.22
C ALA A 205 7.24 9.88 -23.70
N GLU A 206 6.99 11.07 -23.16
CA GLU A 206 7.97 11.94 -22.53
C GLU A 206 8.66 11.29 -21.32
N CYS A 207 8.00 10.35 -20.63
CA CYS A 207 8.55 9.68 -19.46
C CYS A 207 9.40 8.44 -19.81
N GLN A 208 9.37 7.97 -21.06
CA GLN A 208 10.09 6.76 -21.47
C GLN A 208 11.62 6.95 -21.40
N ASN A 209 12.08 8.17 -21.66
CA ASN A 209 13.50 8.56 -21.66
C ASN A 209 13.91 9.33 -20.39
N ALA A 210 13.04 9.39 -19.37
CA ALA A 210 13.37 10.05 -18.11
C ALA A 210 14.54 9.33 -17.41
N VAL A 211 15.45 10.12 -16.83
CA VAL A 211 16.64 9.68 -16.09
C VAL A 211 16.33 9.63 -14.60
#